data_AF-K9YA06-F1
#
_entry.id   AF-K9YA06-F1
#
_cell.length_a   1.000
_cell.length_b   1.000
_cell.length_c   1.000
_cell.angle_alpha   90.00
_cell.angle_beta   90.00
_cell.angle_gamma   90.00
#
_symmetry.space_group_name_H-M   'P 1'
#
loop_
_entity.id
_entity.type
_entity.pdbx_description
1 polymer ?
#
loop_
_entity_poly.entity_id
_entity_poly.type
_entity_poly.pdbx_seq_one_letter_code
_entity_poly.pdbx_strand_id
1 'polypeptide(L)'
;MSEFSVPSDQVRQQALASLTRQLVQQGHPEQYAQHMAVAAIFQADLALRNAQLSRLLSWLKENYPEVHAQGLDLVEQTREEFEQRVQEG
;
A
#
# COMPACT_ATOMS: atom_id res chain seq x y z
N MET A 1 19.73 -10.68 -4.76
CA MET A 1 19.01 -9.40 -4.60
C MET A 1 17.53 -9.75 -4.58
N SER A 2 16.86 -9.66 -3.43
CA SER A 2 15.42 -9.91 -3.38
C SER A 2 14.72 -8.71 -3.99
N GLU A 3 14.20 -8.89 -5.20
CA GLU A 3 13.25 -7.98 -5.82
C GLU A 3 12.07 -7.83 -4.85
N PHE A 4 11.84 -6.62 -4.35
CA PHE A 4 10.60 -6.32 -3.66
C PHE A 4 9.47 -6.60 -4.65
N SER A 5 8.74 -7.70 -4.46
CA SER A 5 7.71 -8.11 -5.40
C SER A 5 6.57 -7.10 -5.33
N VAL A 6 6.60 -6.12 -6.24
CA VAL A 6 5.40 -5.42 -6.67
C VAL A 6 4.53 -6.50 -7.32
N PRO A 7 3.23 -6.60 -7.00
CA PRO A 7 2.34 -7.48 -7.75
C PRO A 7 2.54 -7.17 -9.23
N SER A 8 2.80 -8.19 -10.05
CA SER A 8 2.87 -7.97 -11.48
C SER A 8 1.55 -7.33 -11.94
N ASP A 9 1.61 -6.47 -12.96
CA ASP A 9 0.41 -5.81 -13.47
C ASP A 9 -0.69 -6.83 -13.84
N GLN A 10 -0.28 -8.04 -14.23
CA GLN A 10 -1.18 -9.16 -14.48
C GLN A 10 -1.92 -9.66 -13.24
N VAL A 11 -1.24 -9.80 -12.09
CA VAL A 11 -1.88 -10.20 -10.82
C VAL A 11 -2.85 -9.12 -10.36
N ARG A 12 -2.48 -7.83 -10.48
CA ARG A 12 -3.36 -6.71 -10.12
C ARG A 12 -4.61 -6.67 -11.02
N GLN A 13 -4.46 -6.85 -12.33
CA GLN A 13 -5.58 -6.89 -13.27
C GLN A 13 -6.52 -8.08 -13.00
N GLN A 14 -5.96 -9.25 -12.69
CA GLN A 14 -6.75 -10.43 -12.34
C GLN A 14 -7.52 -10.23 -11.03
N ALA A 15 -6.88 -9.65 -9.99
CA ALA A 15 -7.54 -9.32 -8.73
C ALA A 15 -8.69 -8.34 -8.95
N LEU A 16 -8.46 -7.28 -9.75
CA LEU A 16 -9.48 -6.30 -10.11
C LEU A 16 -10.67 -6.96 -10.81
N ALA A 17 -10.43 -7.75 -11.85
CA ALA A 17 -11.49 -8.44 -12.60
C ALA A 17 -12.25 -9.45 -11.74
N SER A 18 -11.58 -10.13 -10.82
CA SER A 18 -12.22 -11.07 -9.88
C SER A 18 -13.12 -10.35 -8.89
N LEU A 19 -12.60 -9.29 -8.25
CA LEU A 19 -13.30 -8.57 -7.20
C LEU A 19 -14.49 -7.77 -7.76
N THR A 20 -14.34 -7.14 -8.94
CA THR A 20 -15.47 -6.48 -9.61
C THR A 20 -16.60 -7.47 -9.89
N ARG A 21 -16.29 -8.67 -10.40
CA ARG A 21 -17.32 -9.70 -10.64
C ARG A 21 -18.02 -10.14 -9.35
N GLN A 22 -17.28 -10.31 -8.25
CA GLN A 22 -17.88 -10.66 -6.96
C GLN A 22 -18.84 -9.57 -6.47
N LEU A 23 -18.45 -8.30 -6.58
CA LEU A 23 -19.27 -7.16 -6.16
C LEU A 23 -20.53 -7.02 -7.04
N VAL A 24 -20.42 -7.25 -8.35
CA VAL A 24 -21.59 -7.31 -9.24
C VAL A 24 -22.53 -8.44 -8.84
N GLN A 25 -22.00 -9.62 -8.51
CA GLN A 25 -22.80 -10.75 -8.01
C GLN A 25 -23.50 -10.45 -6.67
N GLN A 26 -22.97 -9.52 -5.88
CA GLN A 26 -23.59 -9.03 -4.64
C GLN A 26 -24.67 -7.96 -4.91
N GLY A 27 -24.92 -7.59 -6.17
CA GLY A 27 -25.96 -6.65 -6.56
C GLY A 27 -25.49 -5.21 -6.76
N HIS A 28 -24.18 -4.94 -6.70
CA HIS A 28 -23.65 -3.61 -6.97
C HIS A 28 -23.68 -3.29 -8.48
N PRO A 29 -24.02 -2.06 -8.89
CA PRO A 29 -23.85 -1.62 -10.27
C PRO A 29 -22.40 -1.76 -10.73
N GLU A 30 -22.17 -2.17 -11.98
CA GLU A 30 -20.83 -2.52 -12.50
C GLU A 30 -19.78 -1.42 -12.30
N GLN A 31 -20.12 -0.17 -12.62
CA GLN A 31 -19.21 0.96 -12.44
C GLN A 31 -18.88 1.20 -10.96
N TYR A 32 -19.87 1.06 -10.07
CA TYR A 32 -19.66 1.19 -8.63
C TYR A 32 -18.81 0.05 -8.08
N ALA A 33 -19.09 -1.19 -8.50
CA ALA A 33 -18.31 -2.38 -8.17
C ALA A 33 -16.84 -2.24 -8.59
N GLN A 34 -16.57 -1.66 -9.77
CA GLN A 34 -15.21 -1.41 -10.23
C GLN A 34 -14.48 -0.41 -9.32
N HIS A 35 -15.11 0.71 -8.95
CA HIS A 35 -14.50 1.69 -8.05
C HIS A 35 -14.22 1.08 -6.65
N MET A 36 -15.16 0.31 -6.12
CA MET A 36 -14.97 -0.42 -4.86
C MET A 36 -13.81 -1.42 -4.95
N ALA A 37 -13.73 -2.18 -6.04
CA ALA A 37 -12.65 -3.16 -6.23
C ALA A 37 -11.28 -2.49 -6.27
N VAL A 38 -11.17 -1.36 -7.00
CA VAL A 38 -9.95 -0.55 -7.04
C VAL A 38 -9.58 -0.06 -5.64
N ALA A 39 -10.53 0.54 -4.90
CA ALA A 39 -10.28 1.04 -3.55
C ALA A 39 -9.84 -0.06 -2.58
N ALA A 40 -10.47 -1.24 -2.66
CA ALA A 40 -10.11 -2.39 -1.82
C ALA A 40 -8.70 -2.91 -2.11
N ILE A 41 -8.30 -2.98 -3.39
CA ILE A 41 -6.94 -3.37 -3.79
C ILE A 41 -5.92 -2.34 -3.28
N PHE A 42 -6.18 -1.04 -3.46
CA PHE A 42 -5.31 0.00 -2.92
C PHE A 42 -5.18 -0.09 -1.40
N GLN A 43 -6.28 -0.31 -0.67
CA GLN A 43 -6.25 -0.46 0.77
C GLN A 43 -5.42 -1.67 1.22
N ALA A 44 -5.53 -2.80 0.52
CA ALA A 44 -4.74 -4.00 0.79
C ALA A 44 -3.24 -3.76 0.54
N ASP A 45 -2.90 -3.10 -0.57
CA ASP A 45 -1.52 -2.73 -0.90
C ASP A 45 -0.92 -1.79 0.17
N LEU A 46 -1.66 -0.77 0.60
CA LEU A 46 -1.23 0.14 1.67
C LEU A 46 -1.02 -0.59 2.99
N ALA A 47 -1.92 -1.48 3.38
CA ALA A 47 -1.78 -2.28 4.59
C ALA A 47 -0.52 -3.16 4.55
N LEU A 48 -0.24 -3.80 3.40
CA LEU A 48 0.98 -4.59 3.22
C LEU A 48 2.24 -3.73 3.35
N ARG A 49 2.28 -2.55 2.71
CA ARG A 49 3.44 -1.66 2.79
C ARG A 49 3.67 -1.15 4.21
N ASN A 50 2.61 -0.78 4.93
CA ASN A 50 2.70 -0.37 6.33
C ASN A 50 3.23 -1.51 7.22
N ALA A 51 2.78 -2.75 7.01
CA ALA A 51 3.29 -3.91 7.74
C ALA A 51 4.77 -4.17 7.45
N GLN A 52 5.20 -4.05 6.19
CA GLN A 52 6.60 -4.20 5.79
C GLN A 52 7.49 -3.13 6.41
N LEU A 53 7.08 -1.85 6.36
CA LEU A 53 7.81 -0.74 6.98
C LEU A 53 7.88 -0.90 8.50
N SER A 54 6.77 -1.24 9.15
CA SER A 54 6.74 -1.47 10.60
C SER A 54 7.68 -2.58 11.03
N ARG A 55 7.72 -3.68 10.25
CA ARG A 55 8.64 -4.79 10.49
C ARG A 55 10.10 -4.37 10.30
N LEU A 56 10.40 -3.58 9.27
CA LEU A 56 11.75 -3.06 9.03
C LEU A 56 12.21 -2.14 10.17
N LEU A 57 11.38 -1.20 10.60
CA LEU A 57 11.70 -0.28 11.69
C LEU A 57 11.90 -1.03 13.01
N SER A 58 11.07 -2.03 13.30
CA SER A 58 11.24 -2.88 14.48
C SER A 58 12.56 -3.64 14.44
N TRP A 59 12.92 -4.21 13.28
CA TRP A 59 14.19 -4.87 13.08
C TRP A 59 15.39 -3.91 13.23
N LEU A 60 15.30 -2.68 12.71
CA LEU A 60 16.32 -1.65 12.91
C LEU A 60 16.48 -1.28 14.38
N LYS A 61 15.38 -1.13 15.12
CA LYS A 61 15.41 -0.83 16.56
C LYS A 61 16.18 -1.88 17.36
N GLU A 62 15.98 -3.15 17.02
CA GLU A 62 16.59 -4.28 17.72
C GLU A 62 18.05 -4.49 17.34
N ASN A 63 18.40 -4.30 16.06
CA ASN A 63 19.70 -4.71 15.53
C ASN A 63 20.66 -3.55 15.27
N TYR A 64 20.14 -2.33 15.06
CA TYR A 64 20.90 -1.13 14.70
C TYR A 64 20.30 0.14 15.36
N PRO A 65 20.22 0.20 16.71
CA PRO A 65 19.57 1.29 17.43
C PRO A 65 20.16 2.68 17.13
N GLU A 66 21.43 2.75 16.71
CA GLU A 66 22.13 3.98 16.35
C GLU A 66 21.58 4.67 15.09
N VAL A 67 20.98 3.91 14.16
CA VAL A 67 20.35 4.44 12.94
C VAL A 67 18.83 4.39 12.98
N HIS A 68 18.24 3.69 13.95
CA HIS A 68 16.78 3.58 14.09
C HIS A 68 16.10 4.96 14.17
N ALA A 69 16.66 5.90 14.94
CA ALA A 69 16.12 7.26 15.04
C ALA A 69 16.10 7.99 13.69
N GLN A 70 17.20 7.92 12.93
CA GLN A 70 17.30 8.52 11.60
C GLN A 70 16.33 7.87 10.61
N GLY A 71 16.10 6.56 10.74
CA GLY A 71 15.12 5.84 9.94
C GLY A 71 13.68 6.27 10.23
N LEU A 72 13.35 6.57 11.50
CA LEU A 72 12.04 7.13 11.85
C LEU A 72 11.86 8.55 11.30
N ASP A 73 12.87 9.40 11.45
CA ASP A 73 12.83 10.77 10.93
C ASP A 73 12.61 10.78 9.41
N LEU A 74 13.25 9.87 8.67
CA LEU A 74 13.06 9.74 7.23
C LEU A 74 11.63 9.33 6.85
N VAL A 75 11.00 8.44 7.63
CA VAL A 75 9.61 8.01 7.40
C VAL A 75 8.64 9.17 7.63
N GLU A 76 8.85 9.96 8.69
CA GLU A 76 8.04 11.16 8.95
C GLU A 76 8.25 12.24 7.90
N GLN A 77 9.49 12.48 7.48
CA GLN A 77 9.77 13.42 6.41
C GLN A 77 9.06 13.02 5.11
N THR A 78 9.05 11.73 4.79
CA THR A 78 8.33 11.21 3.61
C THR A 78 6.81 11.48 3.69
N ARG A 79 6.21 11.39 4.89
CA ARG A 79 4.80 11.76 5.14
C ARG A 79 4.59 13.25 4.89
N GLU A 80 5.44 14.11 5.44
CA GLU A 80 5.35 15.56 5.28
C GLU A 80 5.47 15.98 3.81
N GLU A 81 6.43 15.43 3.07
CA GLU A 81 6.59 15.66 1.64
C GLU A 81 5.38 15.19 0.82
N PHE A 82 4.75 14.08 1.22
CA PHE A 82 3.51 13.63 0.61
C PHE A 82 2.36 14.60 0.88
N GLU A 83 2.15 15.01 2.14
CA GLU A 83 1.11 15.96 2.52
C GLU A 83 1.27 17.30 1.81
N GLN A 84 2.51 17.78 1.69
CA GLN A 84 2.82 19.00 0.95
C GLN A 84 2.42 18.86 -0.52
N ARG A 85 2.81 17.77 -1.20
CA ARG A 85 2.41 17.54 -2.60
C ARG A 85 0.88 17.52 -2.76
N VAL A 86 0.16 16.89 -1.84
CA VAL A 86 -1.32 16.85 -1.88
C VAL A 86 -1.93 18.25 -1.71
N GLN A 87 -1.31 19.12 -0.91
CA GLN A 87 -1.77 20.50 -0.74
C GLN A 87 -1.48 21.38 -1.96
N GLU A 88 -0.36 21.11 -2.66
CA GLU A 88 0.08 21.88 -3.81
C GLU A 88 -0.62 21.50 -5.14
N GLY A 89 -1.18 20.28 -5.23
CA GLY A 89 -1.98 19.80 -6.37
C GLY A 89 -1.17 19.02 -7.40
#